data_AF-A0A961SQD2-F1
#
_entry.id   AF-A0A961SQD2-F1
#
_cell.length_a   1.000
_cell.length_b   1.000
_cell.length_c   1.000
_cell.angle_alpha   90.00
_cell.angle_beta   90.00
_cell.angle_gamma   90.00
#
_symmetry.space_group_name_H-M   'P 1'
#
loop_
_entity.id
_entity.type
_entity.pdbx_description
1 polymer ?
#
loop_
_entity_poly.entity_id
_entity_poly.type
_entity_poly.pdbx_seq_one_letter_code
_entity_poly.pdbx_strand_id
1 'polypeptide(L)'
;MVSDGREEKERRPGLLGRFRRDRDGAAALEFAILVVPFLMLMFATFETFLAFSGEQLMANAVETMARKIRTGEVTFGQGKPTDVTEAEFRQMFCDEISILRMCSATEAVTPEKLYLDVRQFANFADMPRDVPKVSTADYSDLDTSGFAFSPGGANSKNMLRAYYRWQVMTDLVRPYITNIRPANKPVPTDFLIVQTAAFENEDYDD
;
A
#
# COMPACT_ATOMS: atom_id res chain seq x y z
N MET A 1 9.51 -95.16 9.09
CA MET A 1 10.27 -94.15 8.31
C MET A 1 9.23 -93.45 7.44
N VAL A 2 8.96 -92.16 7.54
CA VAL A 2 9.85 -91.00 7.59
C VAL A 2 9.14 -89.83 8.31
N SER A 3 10.00 -88.96 8.81
CA SER A 3 9.90 -87.81 9.72
C SER A 3 8.75 -86.80 9.64
N ASP A 4 8.48 -86.33 10.86
CA ASP A 4 7.95 -85.04 11.32
C ASP A 4 8.60 -83.82 10.65
N GLY A 5 7.81 -82.74 10.56
CA GLY A 5 8.21 -81.42 10.07
C GLY A 5 7.15 -80.38 10.38
N ARG A 6 7.13 -79.87 11.62
CA ARG A 6 6.37 -78.65 11.98
C ARG A 6 7.13 -77.41 11.51
N GLU A 7 6.56 -76.69 10.55
CA GLU A 7 6.94 -75.30 10.27
C GLU A 7 6.16 -74.34 11.18
N GLU A 8 6.85 -73.67 12.10
CA GLU A 8 6.34 -72.50 12.81
C GLU A 8 6.23 -71.31 11.85
N LYS A 9 4.99 -70.88 11.57
CA LYS A 9 4.73 -69.60 10.87
C LYS A 9 4.99 -68.44 11.82
N GLU A 10 6.16 -67.81 11.72
CA GLU A 10 6.42 -66.48 12.31
C GLU A 10 5.40 -65.46 11.78
N ARG A 11 4.50 -65.01 12.67
CA ARG A 11 3.57 -63.92 12.38
C ARG A 11 4.32 -62.59 12.44
N ARG A 12 4.78 -62.10 11.28
CA ARG A 12 5.31 -60.75 11.14
C ARG A 12 4.22 -59.72 11.53
N PRO A 13 4.49 -58.77 12.44
CA PRO A 13 3.51 -57.75 12.80
C PRO A 13 3.19 -56.91 11.57
N GLY A 14 1.91 -56.83 11.20
CA GLY A 14 1.46 -56.08 10.04
C GLY A 14 1.82 -54.59 10.16
N LEU A 15 2.21 -53.97 9.04
CA LEU A 15 2.51 -52.54 8.91
C LEU A 15 1.47 -51.62 9.59
N LEU A 16 0.20 -52.03 9.60
CA LEU A 16 -0.92 -51.33 10.23
C LEU A 16 -0.84 -51.28 11.78
N GLY A 17 -0.18 -52.25 12.42
CA GLY A 17 0.05 -52.26 13.86
C GLY A 17 1.18 -51.31 14.31
N ARG A 18 2.13 -51.01 13.41
CA ARG A 18 3.19 -50.00 13.63
C ARG A 18 2.62 -48.58 13.49
N PHE A 19 1.75 -48.35 12.52
CA PHE A 19 1.09 -47.04 12.32
C PHE A 19 0.16 -46.65 13.48
N ARG A 20 -0.50 -47.61 14.15
CA ARG A 20 -1.31 -47.34 15.36
C ARG A 20 -0.48 -47.03 16.62
N ARG A 21 0.83 -47.25 16.59
CA ARG A 21 1.74 -47.04 17.73
C ARG A 21 2.57 -45.75 17.59
N ASP A 22 2.54 -45.11 16.43
CA ASP A 22 3.18 -43.81 16.19
C ASP A 22 2.34 -42.67 16.80
N ARG A 23 2.58 -42.41 18.10
CA ARG A 23 2.09 -41.20 18.81
C ARG A 23 2.75 -39.92 18.30
N ASP A 24 3.90 -40.04 17.63
CA ASP A 24 4.66 -38.91 17.10
C ASP A 24 3.91 -38.18 15.97
N GLY A 25 3.09 -38.90 15.18
CA GLY A 25 2.25 -38.28 14.15
C GLY A 25 1.09 -37.45 14.72
N ALA A 26 0.54 -37.85 15.87
CA ALA A 26 -0.50 -37.08 16.56
C ALA A 26 0.08 -35.80 17.19
N ALA A 27 1.26 -35.90 17.82
CA ALA A 27 1.96 -34.74 18.37
C ALA A 27 2.37 -33.72 17.28
N ALA A 28 2.79 -34.19 16.11
CA ALA A 28 3.10 -33.32 14.97
C ALA A 28 1.85 -32.56 14.46
N LEU A 29 0.68 -33.21 14.45
CA LEU A 29 -0.58 -32.59 14.05
C LEU A 29 -1.07 -31.55 15.07
N GLU A 30 -0.94 -31.83 16.37
CA GLU A 30 -1.27 -30.90 17.46
C GLU A 30 -0.43 -29.62 17.37
N PHE A 31 0.87 -29.75 17.07
CA PHE A 31 1.74 -28.60 16.86
C PHE A 31 1.40 -27.82 15.59
N ALA A 32 1.07 -28.50 14.49
CA ALA A 32 0.69 -27.85 13.23
C ALA A 32 -0.57 -26.96 13.39
N ILE A 33 -1.54 -27.39 14.19
CA ILE A 33 -2.77 -26.62 14.48
C ILE A 33 -2.45 -25.32 15.24
N LEU A 34 -1.40 -25.28 16.06
CA LEU A 34 -0.97 -24.07 16.77
C LEU A 34 -0.07 -23.15 15.93
N VAL A 35 0.75 -23.73 15.05
CA VAL A 35 1.66 -22.96 14.18
C VAL A 35 0.89 -22.12 13.17
N VAL A 36 -0.20 -22.62 12.59
CA VAL A 36 -1.01 -21.88 11.60
C VAL A 36 -1.53 -20.53 12.14
N PRO A 37 -2.26 -20.46 13.28
CA PRO A 37 -2.73 -19.18 13.82
C PRO A 37 -1.57 -18.29 14.31
N PHE A 38 -0.49 -18.87 14.82
CA PHE A 38 0.70 -18.09 15.19
C PHE A 38 1.33 -17.39 13.98
N LEU A 39 1.55 -18.12 12.87
CA LEU A 39 2.08 -17.54 11.64
C LEU A 39 1.14 -16.49 11.05
N MET A 40 -0.18 -16.72 11.12
CA MET A 40 -1.18 -15.74 10.69
C MET A 40 -1.03 -14.42 11.46
N LEU A 41 -0.95 -14.46 12.79
CA LEU A 41 -0.74 -13.27 13.62
C LEU A 41 0.60 -12.60 13.31
N MET A 42 1.66 -13.38 13.15
CA MET A 42 2.98 -12.87 12.80
C MET A 42 2.97 -12.13 11.45
N PHE A 43 2.41 -12.72 10.39
CA PHE A 43 2.28 -12.05 9.09
C PHE A 43 1.40 -10.81 9.16
N ALA A 44 0.29 -10.84 9.92
CA ALA A 44 -0.56 -9.67 10.14
C ALA A 44 0.21 -8.52 10.81
N THR A 45 1.07 -8.82 11.80
CA THR A 45 1.91 -7.78 12.44
C THR A 45 2.94 -7.19 11.48
N PHE A 46 3.63 -8.03 10.69
CA PHE A 46 4.59 -7.55 9.69
C PHE A 46 3.93 -6.71 8.62
N GLU A 47 2.76 -7.12 8.16
CA GLU A 47 1.99 -6.37 7.18
C GLU A 47 1.56 -5.01 7.71
N THR A 48 1.03 -4.96 8.94
CA THR A 48 0.65 -3.69 9.58
C THR A 48 1.85 -2.77 9.69
N PHE A 49 3.02 -3.31 10.07
CA PHE A 49 4.27 -2.55 10.12
C PHE A 49 4.67 -1.98 8.76
N LEU A 50 4.57 -2.77 7.68
CA LEU A 50 4.88 -2.32 6.32
C LEU A 50 3.89 -1.27 5.81
N ALA A 51 2.59 -1.44 6.06
CA ALA A 51 1.58 -0.47 5.70
C ALA A 51 1.81 0.87 6.40
N PHE A 52 2.04 0.85 7.72
CA PHE A 52 2.37 2.04 8.50
C PHE A 52 3.67 2.70 8.02
N SER A 53 4.70 1.92 7.71
CA SER A 53 5.95 2.46 7.15
C SER A 53 5.72 3.16 5.81
N GLY A 54 4.86 2.60 4.94
CA GLY A 54 4.44 3.23 3.69
C GLY A 54 3.66 4.53 3.90
N GLU A 55 2.77 4.58 4.88
CA GLU A 55 2.06 5.81 5.26
C GLU A 55 3.03 6.91 5.73
N GLN A 56 3.99 6.55 6.59
CA GLN A 56 4.99 7.50 7.08
C GLN A 56 5.90 8.01 5.96
N LEU A 57 6.29 7.15 5.01
CA LEU A 57 7.05 7.58 3.84
C LEU A 57 6.25 8.54 2.96
N MET A 58 4.97 8.26 2.72
CA MET A 58 4.09 9.16 1.97
C MET A 58 3.92 10.51 2.69
N ALA A 59 3.79 10.51 4.01
CA ALA A 59 3.67 11.75 4.80
C ALA A 59 4.95 12.61 4.67
N ASN A 60 6.11 11.99 4.84
CA ASN A 60 7.41 12.66 4.68
C ASN A 60 7.64 13.17 3.25
N ALA A 61 7.25 12.39 2.24
CA ALA A 61 7.35 12.77 0.83
C ALA A 61 6.45 13.98 0.53
N VAL A 62 5.19 13.97 0.97
CA VAL A 62 4.28 15.10 0.82
C VAL A 62 4.83 16.35 1.51
N GLU A 63 5.33 16.25 2.73
CA GLU A 63 5.89 17.41 3.45
C GLU A 63 7.15 17.96 2.76
N THR A 64 8.03 17.07 2.30
CA THR A 64 9.25 17.45 1.57
C THR A 64 8.93 18.12 0.25
N MET A 65 8.03 17.55 -0.55
CA MET A 65 7.64 18.11 -1.84
C MET A 65 6.82 19.40 -1.68
N ALA A 66 5.96 19.49 -0.66
CA ALA A 66 5.26 20.72 -0.29
C ALA A 66 6.26 21.82 0.06
N ARG A 67 7.31 21.52 0.83
CA ARG A 67 8.38 22.48 1.13
C ARG A 67 9.07 22.98 -0.14
N LYS A 68 9.43 22.10 -1.08
CA LYS A 68 10.07 22.49 -2.35
C LYS A 68 9.20 23.46 -3.16
N ILE A 69 7.89 23.24 -3.22
CA ILE A 69 6.95 24.18 -3.87
C ILE A 69 6.87 25.49 -3.08
N ARG A 70 6.76 25.38 -1.76
CA ARG A 70 6.60 26.52 -0.84
C ARG A 70 7.77 27.50 -0.93
N THR A 71 9.00 27.01 -1.07
CA THR A 71 10.22 27.83 -1.13
C THR A 71 10.62 28.23 -2.56
N GLY A 72 9.89 27.78 -3.59
CA GLY A 72 10.22 28.07 -4.99
C GLY A 72 11.37 27.23 -5.58
N GLU A 73 11.86 26.22 -4.85
CA GLU A 73 12.80 25.20 -5.39
C GLU A 73 12.16 24.40 -6.53
N VAL A 74 10.83 24.28 -6.51
CA VAL A 74 10.01 23.69 -7.56
C VAL A 74 8.91 24.69 -7.93
N THR A 75 8.91 25.15 -9.18
CA THR A 75 7.88 26.06 -9.73
C THR A 75 7.19 25.44 -10.95
N PHE A 76 6.13 26.07 -11.43
CA PHE A 76 5.42 25.62 -12.64
C PHE A 76 4.93 26.81 -13.45
N GLY A 77 5.35 26.88 -14.72
CA GLY A 77 4.85 27.85 -15.70
C GLY A 77 5.22 29.31 -15.38
N GLN A 78 6.31 29.55 -14.65
CA GLN A 78 6.75 30.90 -14.26
C GLN A 78 7.91 31.42 -15.13
N GLY A 79 8.44 30.63 -16.07
CA GLY A 79 9.62 30.94 -16.85
C GLY A 79 10.92 30.87 -16.03
N LYS A 80 10.93 30.15 -14.91
CA LYS A 80 12.07 30.05 -13.99
C LYS A 80 12.90 28.79 -14.27
N PRO A 81 14.20 28.78 -13.93
CA PRO A 81 15.02 27.56 -14.01
C PRO A 81 14.53 26.42 -13.11
N THR A 82 13.73 26.74 -12.09
CA THR A 82 13.11 25.77 -11.17
C THR A 82 11.75 25.27 -11.67
N ASP A 83 11.30 25.68 -12.86
CA ASP A 83 10.05 25.18 -13.44
C ASP A 83 10.19 23.69 -13.76
N VAL A 84 9.24 22.90 -13.30
CA VAL A 84 9.15 21.46 -13.58
C VAL A 84 7.83 21.12 -14.23
N THR A 85 7.84 20.13 -15.09
CA THR A 85 6.62 19.53 -15.64
C THR A 85 5.95 18.60 -14.61
N GLU A 86 4.68 18.26 -14.83
CA GLU A 86 3.96 17.29 -14.01
C GLU A 86 4.68 15.93 -13.93
N ALA A 87 5.25 15.47 -15.05
CA ALA A 87 5.99 14.21 -15.10
C ALA A 87 7.29 14.27 -14.27
N GLU A 88 8.03 15.38 -14.34
CA GLU A 88 9.23 15.60 -13.53
C GLU A 88 8.88 15.71 -12.04
N PHE A 89 7.81 16.44 -11.70
CA PHE A 89 7.32 16.50 -10.33
C PHE A 89 7.00 15.11 -9.77
N ARG A 90 6.33 14.30 -10.58
CA ARG A 90 5.97 12.94 -10.19
C ARG A 90 7.19 12.03 -10.05
N GLN A 91 8.18 12.17 -10.91
CA GLN A 91 9.44 11.45 -10.77
C GLN A 91 10.14 11.83 -9.45
N MET A 92 10.23 13.13 -9.14
CA MET A 92 10.80 13.60 -7.87
C MET A 92 10.02 13.04 -6.67
N PHE A 93 8.69 13.00 -6.73
CA PHE A 93 7.87 12.39 -5.68
C PHE A 93 8.16 10.89 -5.53
N CYS A 94 8.29 10.17 -6.65
CA CYS A 94 8.63 8.75 -6.66
C CYS A 94 10.01 8.47 -6.05
N ASP A 95 10.98 9.37 -6.23
CA ASP A 95 12.31 9.24 -5.65
C ASP A 95 12.25 9.31 -4.11
N GLU A 96 11.38 10.15 -3.53
CA GLU A 96 11.17 10.25 -2.07
C GLU A 96 10.60 8.95 -1.46
N ILE A 97 9.79 8.20 -2.21
CA ILE A 97 9.16 6.94 -1.76
C ILE A 97 9.83 5.68 -2.32
N SER A 98 11.02 5.83 -2.91
CA SER A 98 11.76 4.74 -3.57
C SER A 98 12.22 3.62 -2.62
N ILE A 99 12.36 3.92 -1.32
CA ILE A 99 12.83 2.98 -0.28
C ILE A 99 12.00 1.70 -0.24
N LEU A 100 10.68 1.80 -0.34
CA LEU A 100 9.77 0.64 -0.38
C LEU A 100 9.41 0.21 -1.81
N ARG A 101 10.08 0.76 -2.83
CA ARG A 101 9.78 0.55 -4.26
C ARG A 101 8.29 0.73 -4.57
N MET A 102 7.70 1.79 -4.01
CA MET A 102 6.28 2.10 -4.18
C MET A 102 5.96 2.60 -5.59
N CYS A 103 6.91 3.23 -6.27
CA CYS A 103 6.79 3.54 -7.70
C CYS A 103 7.41 2.45 -8.57
N SER A 104 6.69 2.04 -9.61
CA SER A 104 7.26 1.29 -10.73
C SER A 104 8.13 2.21 -11.60
N ALA A 105 9.00 1.65 -12.44
CA ALA A 105 9.83 2.44 -13.36
C ALA A 105 9.00 3.25 -14.38
N THR A 106 7.78 2.79 -14.67
CA THR A 106 6.84 3.48 -15.56
C THR A 106 5.88 4.38 -14.80
N GLU A 107 5.87 4.33 -13.46
CA GLU A 107 4.86 5.02 -12.65
C GLU A 107 4.85 6.50 -13.00
N ALA A 108 6.00 7.17 -13.12
CA ALA A 108 6.11 8.60 -13.42
C ALA A 108 5.59 9.02 -14.81
N VAL A 109 5.47 8.08 -15.76
CA VAL A 109 4.90 8.33 -17.10
C VAL A 109 3.46 7.85 -17.21
N THR A 110 3.14 6.69 -16.62
CA THR A 110 1.81 6.07 -16.66
C THR A 110 1.33 5.82 -15.22
N PRO A 111 0.44 6.66 -14.68
CA PRO A 111 -0.09 6.48 -13.33
C PRO A 111 -0.88 5.17 -13.18
N GLU A 112 -0.53 4.36 -12.17
CA GLU A 112 -1.26 3.15 -11.84
C GLU A 112 -1.68 3.11 -10.37
N LYS A 113 -0.78 3.52 -9.47
CA LYS A 113 -0.98 3.42 -8.01
C LYS A 113 -0.89 4.78 -7.32
N LEU A 114 -0.08 5.70 -7.84
CA LEU A 114 0.14 7.02 -7.27
C LEU A 114 -0.65 8.08 -8.05
N TYR A 115 -1.51 8.79 -7.34
CA TYR A 115 -2.26 9.92 -7.87
C TYR A 115 -1.91 11.16 -7.06
N LEU A 116 -1.49 12.21 -7.75
CA LEU A 116 -1.10 13.49 -7.18
C LEU A 116 -2.08 14.56 -7.65
N ASP A 117 -2.48 15.45 -6.75
CA ASP A 117 -3.24 16.65 -7.06
C ASP A 117 -2.54 17.83 -6.40
N VAL A 118 -2.01 18.74 -7.23
CA VAL A 118 -1.23 19.90 -6.79
C VAL A 118 -1.85 21.14 -7.40
N ARG A 119 -2.58 21.91 -6.61
CA ARG A 119 -3.32 23.07 -7.13
C ARG A 119 -3.26 24.24 -6.19
N GLN A 120 -3.33 25.44 -6.77
CA GLN A 120 -3.59 26.66 -6.03
C GLN A 120 -5.09 26.90 -5.81
N PHE A 121 -5.40 27.60 -4.72
CA PHE A 121 -6.74 28.01 -4.32
C PHE A 121 -6.74 29.48 -3.91
N ALA A 122 -7.88 30.15 -4.08
CA ALA A 122 -8.03 31.53 -3.62
C ALA A 122 -7.92 31.62 -2.09
N ASN A 123 -8.57 30.70 -1.37
CA ASN A 123 -8.55 30.62 0.08
C ASN A 123 -8.37 29.18 0.58
N PHE A 124 -7.82 29.03 1.78
CA PHE A 124 -7.78 27.73 2.47
C PHE A 124 -9.17 27.11 2.70
N ALA A 125 -10.22 27.94 2.79
CA ALA A 125 -11.58 27.47 2.95
C ALA A 125 -12.11 26.72 1.72
N ASP A 126 -11.59 27.02 0.52
CA ASP A 126 -11.99 26.46 -0.76
C ASP A 126 -11.33 25.10 -1.03
N MET A 127 -10.36 24.70 -0.20
CA MET A 127 -9.64 23.45 -0.33
C MET A 127 -10.54 22.25 0.05
N PRO A 128 -10.67 21.24 -0.82
CA PRO A 128 -11.51 20.07 -0.53
C PRO A 128 -10.96 19.28 0.67
N ARG A 129 -11.82 19.00 1.65
CA ARG A 129 -11.43 18.26 2.87
C ARG A 129 -11.59 16.74 2.73
N ASP A 130 -12.46 16.33 1.82
CA ASP A 130 -12.81 14.93 1.63
C ASP A 130 -12.01 14.28 0.49
N VAL A 131 -11.88 12.96 0.58
CA VAL A 131 -11.36 12.14 -0.52
C VAL A 131 -12.39 12.16 -1.65
N PRO A 132 -12.02 12.59 -2.88
CA PRO A 132 -12.95 12.69 -3.99
C PRO A 132 -13.35 11.29 -4.46
N LYS A 133 -14.64 11.00 -4.48
CA LYS A 133 -15.20 9.71 -4.88
C LYS A 133 -16.13 9.89 -6.07
N VAL A 134 -16.13 8.92 -6.99
CA VAL A 134 -17.00 8.93 -8.19
C VAL A 134 -18.49 8.91 -7.83
N SER A 135 -18.85 8.39 -6.65
CA SER A 135 -20.21 8.36 -6.13
C SER A 135 -20.25 8.46 -4.61
N THR A 136 -21.43 8.73 -4.06
CA THR A 136 -21.70 8.75 -2.62
C THR A 136 -21.98 7.37 -2.03
N ALA A 137 -21.79 6.29 -2.80
CA ALA A 137 -21.98 4.93 -2.29
C ALA A 137 -20.91 4.60 -1.23
N ASP A 138 -21.26 3.68 -0.31
CA ASP A 138 -20.36 3.21 0.75
C ASP A 138 -19.00 2.74 0.19
N TYR A 139 -19.04 2.15 -1.02
CA TYR A 139 -17.87 1.78 -1.80
C TYR A 139 -17.90 2.49 -3.15
N SER A 140 -16.93 3.38 -3.36
CA SER A 140 -16.73 4.07 -4.63
C SER A 140 -15.25 4.18 -4.93
N ASP A 141 -14.90 4.26 -6.22
CA ASP A 141 -13.53 4.54 -6.63
C ASP A 141 -13.19 6.02 -6.43
N LEU A 142 -11.89 6.31 -6.45
CA LEU A 142 -11.30 7.65 -6.43
C LEU A 142 -11.70 8.40 -7.71
N ASP A 143 -12.24 9.61 -7.55
CA ASP A 143 -12.49 10.51 -8.68
C ASP A 143 -11.26 11.39 -8.91
N THR A 144 -10.54 11.12 -10.00
CA THR A 144 -9.34 11.85 -10.41
C THR A 144 -9.64 12.93 -11.47
N SER A 145 -10.89 13.12 -11.88
CA SER A 145 -11.24 14.03 -12.98
C SER A 145 -10.89 15.49 -12.70
N GLY A 146 -10.88 15.88 -11.42
CA GLY A 146 -10.50 17.22 -10.96
C GLY A 146 -9.04 17.36 -10.53
N PHE A 147 -8.21 16.34 -10.72
CA PHE A 147 -6.80 16.40 -10.34
C PHE A 147 -6.03 17.20 -11.38
N ALA A 148 -5.11 18.04 -10.93
CA ALA A 148 -4.22 18.75 -11.84
C ALA A 148 -2.86 19.02 -11.19
N PHE A 149 -1.88 19.35 -12.01
CA PHE A 149 -0.62 19.94 -11.59
C PHE A 149 -0.58 21.41 -12.03
N SER A 150 -0.94 22.30 -11.10
CA SER A 150 -0.93 23.74 -11.27
C SER A 150 -0.65 24.47 -9.94
N PRO A 151 0.53 24.23 -9.33
CA PRO A 151 0.94 25.03 -8.17
C PRO A 151 1.08 26.51 -8.57
N GLY A 152 0.68 27.40 -7.68
CA GLY A 152 0.80 28.84 -7.87
C GLY A 152 2.21 29.38 -7.59
N GLY A 153 2.41 30.67 -7.84
CA GLY A 153 3.66 31.39 -7.59
C GLY A 153 3.87 31.85 -6.14
N ALA A 154 4.73 32.84 -5.95
CA ALA A 154 4.95 33.45 -4.64
C ALA A 154 3.63 33.92 -4.02
N ASN A 155 3.51 33.83 -2.69
CA ASN A 155 2.33 34.24 -1.92
C ASN A 155 1.01 33.53 -2.30
N SER A 156 1.05 32.47 -3.10
CA SER A 156 -0.15 31.68 -3.46
C SER A 156 -0.43 30.59 -2.44
N LYS A 157 -1.73 30.28 -2.24
CA LYS A 157 -2.18 29.20 -1.35
C LYS A 157 -2.31 27.92 -2.14
N ASN A 158 -1.52 26.92 -1.79
CA ASN A 158 -1.41 25.66 -2.51
C ASN A 158 -1.86 24.49 -1.66
N MET A 159 -2.30 23.44 -2.35
CA MET A 159 -2.64 22.16 -1.77
C MET A 159 -1.96 21.06 -2.57
N LEU A 160 -1.21 20.20 -1.90
CA LEU A 160 -0.66 18.95 -2.42
C LEU A 160 -1.40 17.79 -1.76
N ARG A 161 -2.12 17.00 -2.55
CA ARG A 161 -2.77 15.77 -2.11
C ARG A 161 -2.13 14.59 -2.84
N ALA A 162 -1.73 13.58 -2.09
CA ALA A 162 -1.19 12.35 -2.61
C ALA A 162 -2.05 11.18 -2.17
N TYR A 163 -2.47 10.38 -3.15
CA TYR A 163 -3.28 9.19 -2.95
C TYR A 163 -2.51 8.00 -3.51
N TYR A 164 -2.29 6.98 -2.67
CA TYR A 164 -1.57 5.78 -3.08
C TYR A 164 -2.39 4.52 -2.82
N ARG A 165 -2.55 3.69 -3.87
CA ARG A 165 -3.24 2.39 -3.79
C ARG A 165 -2.29 1.33 -3.24
N TRP A 166 -2.39 1.04 -1.95
CA TRP A 166 -1.60 0.03 -1.25
C TRP A 166 -2.25 -1.36 -1.34
N GLN A 167 -1.45 -2.37 -1.72
CA GLN A 167 -1.91 -3.76 -1.80
C GLN A 167 -1.48 -4.53 -0.55
N VAL A 168 -2.46 -4.96 0.24
CA VAL A 168 -2.33 -5.86 1.41
C VAL A 168 -2.25 -7.33 0.93
N MET A 169 -1.30 -8.09 1.45
CA MET A 169 -1.04 -9.48 1.13
C MET A 169 -1.91 -10.44 1.96
N THR A 170 -2.19 -10.15 3.25
CA THR A 170 -3.06 -10.99 4.08
C THR A 170 -4.52 -10.50 4.04
N ASP A 171 -5.33 -11.20 3.24
CA ASP A 171 -6.67 -10.76 2.82
C ASP A 171 -7.79 -10.96 3.86
N LEU A 172 -7.48 -11.29 5.13
CA LEU A 172 -8.50 -11.73 6.09
C LEU A 172 -9.31 -10.59 6.73
N VAL A 173 -8.72 -9.41 6.89
CA VAL A 173 -9.34 -8.28 7.63
C VAL A 173 -9.85 -7.19 6.69
N ARG A 174 -9.42 -7.21 5.41
CA ARG A 174 -9.62 -6.13 4.44
C ARG A 174 -11.08 -5.74 4.17
N PRO A 175 -12.05 -6.67 4.03
CA PRO A 175 -13.46 -6.32 3.78
C PRO A 175 -14.06 -5.39 4.85
N TYR A 176 -13.44 -5.31 6.03
CA TYR A 176 -13.92 -4.56 7.17
C TYR A 176 -13.22 -3.20 7.37
N ILE A 177 -12.21 -2.85 6.56
CA ILE A 177 -11.36 -1.65 6.80
C ILE A 177 -11.20 -0.69 5.61
N THR A 178 -11.63 -1.03 4.39
CA THR A 178 -11.51 -0.15 3.21
C THR A 178 -12.86 0.27 2.62
N ASN A 179 -13.02 1.59 2.41
CA ASN A 179 -14.22 2.20 1.80
C ASN A 179 -13.97 2.68 0.36
N ILE A 180 -12.87 2.23 -0.27
CA ILE A 180 -12.52 2.49 -1.67
C ILE A 180 -12.51 1.17 -2.43
N ARG A 181 -13.30 1.08 -3.50
CA ARG A 181 -13.37 -0.10 -4.36
C ARG A 181 -13.24 0.31 -5.82
N PRO A 182 -12.18 -0.12 -6.53
CA PRO A 182 -12.06 0.13 -7.96
C PRO A 182 -13.26 -0.46 -8.70
N ALA A 183 -13.82 0.28 -9.66
CA ALA A 183 -15.04 -0.12 -10.37
C ALA A 183 -14.92 -1.50 -11.06
N ASN A 184 -13.70 -1.92 -11.39
CA ASN A 184 -13.40 -3.15 -12.14
C ASN A 184 -13.00 -4.36 -11.27
N LYS A 185 -13.02 -4.26 -9.94
CA LYS A 185 -12.66 -5.38 -9.05
C LYS A 185 -13.80 -5.76 -8.09
N PRO A 186 -14.28 -7.02 -8.11
CA PRO A 186 -15.37 -7.48 -7.23
C PRO A 186 -15.04 -7.42 -5.74
N VAL A 187 -13.75 -7.57 -5.41
CA VAL A 187 -13.21 -7.56 -4.04
C VAL A 187 -12.25 -6.37 -3.91
N PRO A 188 -12.37 -5.54 -2.87
CA PRO A 188 -11.43 -4.45 -2.68
C PRO A 188 -10.08 -5.09 -2.35
N THR A 189 -9.09 -4.94 -3.23
CA THR A 189 -7.71 -5.41 -3.00
C THR A 189 -6.81 -4.29 -2.51
N ASP A 190 -7.33 -3.07 -2.39
CA ASP A 190 -6.49 -1.90 -2.23
C ASP A 190 -6.97 -1.11 -0.99
N PHE A 191 -6.01 -0.70 -0.18
CA PHE A 191 -6.17 0.30 0.87
C PHE A 191 -5.63 1.62 0.34
N LEU A 192 -6.37 2.71 0.53
CA LEU A 192 -5.96 4.02 0.02
C LEU A 192 -5.19 4.77 1.11
N ILE A 193 -3.90 4.95 0.90
CA ILE A 193 -3.09 5.85 1.71
C ILE A 193 -3.33 7.27 1.21
N VAL A 194 -3.75 8.17 2.09
CA VAL A 194 -4.05 9.57 1.76
C VAL A 194 -3.18 10.48 2.60
N GLN A 195 -2.44 11.37 1.95
CA GLN A 195 -1.65 12.40 2.59
C GLN A 195 -1.93 13.75 1.93
N THR A 196 -2.01 14.81 2.71
CA THR A 196 -2.39 16.14 2.23
C THR A 196 -1.61 17.21 2.97
N ALA A 197 -1.05 18.15 2.21
CA ALA A 197 -0.46 19.38 2.73
C ALA A 197 -1.15 20.59 2.11
N ALA A 198 -1.58 21.52 2.95
CA ALA A 198 -2.09 22.83 2.56
C ALA A 198 -1.12 23.89 3.10
N PHE A 199 -0.67 24.81 2.25
CA PHE A 199 0.38 25.78 2.60
C PHE A 199 0.26 27.05 1.76
N GLU A 200 0.93 28.11 2.18
CA GLU A 200 1.13 29.33 1.40
C GLU A 200 2.60 29.43 1.02
N ASN A 201 2.86 29.73 -0.25
CA ASN A 201 4.20 29.88 -0.78
C ASN A 201 4.89 31.09 -0.14
N GLU A 202 6.17 30.95 0.14
CA GLU A 202 7.03 32.05 0.57
C GLU A 202 7.14 33.10 -0.54
N ASP A 203 7.58 34.30 -0.16
CA ASP A 203 7.95 35.32 -1.12
C ASP A 203 9.38 35.04 -1.60
N TYR A 204 9.49 34.50 -2.80
CA TYR A 204 10.76 34.07 -3.42
C TYR A 204 11.02 34.81 -4.75
N ASP A 205 10.32 35.91 -4.98
CA ASP A 205 10.41 36.73 -6.21
C ASP A 205 11.36 37.93 -6.10
N ASP A 206 12.24 37.95 -5.08
CA ASP A 206 13.29 38.97 -4.86
C ASP A 206 14.59 38.72 -5.65
#